data_AF-A0A183HAK0-F1
#
_entry.id   AF-A0A183HAK0-F1
#
_cell.length_a   1.000
_cell.length_b   1.000
_cell.length_c   1.000
_cell.angle_alpha   90.00
_cell.angle_beta   90.00
_cell.angle_gamma   90.00
#
_symmetry.space_group_name_H-M   'P 1'
#
loop_
_entity.id
_entity.type
_entity.pdbx_description
1 polymer ?
#
loop_
_entity_poly.entity_id
_entity_poly.type
_entity_poly.pdbx_seq_one_letter_code
_entity_poly.pdbx_strand_id
1 'polypeptide(L)'
;MENLDDLTHLLAGSSVTVAPNSIMREHPRFSQYKYIGRAELSQERRRKEFLRRQKEARFDYANHARKLAMNEMDEDENNEEEEEMDSTMPGKNSKKINRKRNCNRYADELMLSEWLVDIPDSLSKDWICIPCPVGRRCLVVASNGVTSAYSKSGYLITQFHSYLPGGNHPCHGSYTLLDCVFDSKSRTFYCLDMIAWNSLTVADSDFDCRLFMMNSRITENENFREISKQIPVVP
;
A
#
# COMPACT_ATOMS: atom_id res chain seq x y z
N MET A 1 -43.24 -5.90 1.58
CA MET A 1 -42.07 -6.79 1.38
C MET A 1 -41.07 -6.15 0.42
N GLU A 2 -41.54 -5.45 -0.64
CA GLU A 2 -40.72 -4.67 -1.59
C GLU A 2 -39.70 -3.70 -0.94
N ASN A 3 -40.06 -3.05 0.17
CA ASN A 3 -39.18 -2.06 0.83
C ASN A 3 -37.91 -2.66 1.47
N LEU A 4 -37.90 -3.95 1.83
CA LEU A 4 -36.72 -4.58 2.48
C LEU A 4 -35.66 -4.99 1.44
N ASP A 5 -36.10 -5.48 0.28
CA ASP A 5 -35.20 -5.86 -0.81
C ASP A 5 -34.54 -4.61 -1.42
N ASP A 6 -35.30 -3.52 -1.56
CA ASP A 6 -34.78 -2.21 -1.98
C ASP A 6 -33.74 -1.66 -0.99
N LEU A 7 -34.01 -1.76 0.31
CA LEU A 7 -33.06 -1.35 1.35
C LEU A 7 -31.78 -2.20 1.31
N THR A 8 -31.93 -3.51 1.09
CA THR A 8 -30.80 -4.46 1.01
C THR A 8 -29.94 -4.17 -0.21
N HIS A 9 -30.57 -3.91 -1.35
CA HIS A 9 -29.90 -3.49 -2.57
C HIS A 9 -29.13 -2.17 -2.38
N LEU A 10 -29.76 -1.17 -1.74
CA LEU A 10 -29.15 0.13 -1.46
C LEU A 10 -27.92 -0.01 -0.53
N LEU A 11 -28.04 -0.81 0.53
CA LEU A 11 -26.95 -1.04 1.47
C LEU A 11 -25.77 -1.78 0.80
N ALA A 12 -26.06 -2.83 0.03
CA ALA A 12 -25.06 -3.60 -0.70
C ALA A 12 -24.30 -2.75 -1.73
N GLY A 13 -25.01 -1.79 -2.36
CA GLY A 13 -24.46 -0.81 -3.29
C GLY A 13 -23.69 0.34 -2.64
N SER A 14 -23.74 0.51 -1.31
CA SER A 14 -23.09 1.63 -0.62
C SER A 14 -21.67 1.27 -0.14
N SER A 15 -20.71 2.19 -0.21
CA SER A 15 -19.32 2.00 0.27
C SER A 15 -18.74 3.30 0.78
N VAL A 16 -17.93 3.23 1.84
CA VAL A 16 -17.12 4.39 2.30
C VAL A 16 -15.95 4.61 1.37
N THR A 17 -15.20 3.56 1.03
CA THR A 17 -14.12 3.61 0.05
C THR A 17 -14.60 3.17 -1.33
N VAL A 18 -14.17 3.94 -2.31
CA VAL A 18 -14.71 3.98 -3.67
C VAL A 18 -13.74 3.26 -4.63
N ALA A 19 -13.39 2.02 -4.27
CA ALA A 19 -12.63 1.03 -5.04
C ALA A 19 -13.37 0.35 -6.22
N PRO A 20 -13.11 0.54 -7.54
CA PRO A 20 -13.70 -0.37 -8.52
C PRO A 20 -13.19 -1.80 -8.31
N ASN A 21 -14.06 -2.80 -8.42
CA ASN A 21 -13.74 -4.23 -8.27
C ASN A 21 -12.87 -4.57 -7.03
N SER A 22 -13.09 -3.88 -5.91
CA SER A 22 -12.28 -4.07 -4.68
C SER A 22 -12.33 -5.51 -4.16
N ILE A 23 -11.15 -6.04 -3.81
CA ILE A 23 -10.99 -7.35 -3.15
C ILE A 23 -11.54 -7.40 -1.71
N MET A 24 -11.94 -6.26 -1.13
CA MET A 24 -12.62 -6.21 0.17
C MET A 24 -14.09 -6.66 0.08
N ARG A 25 -14.61 -6.80 -1.15
CA ARG A 25 -15.94 -7.32 -1.44
C ARG A 25 -15.85 -8.65 -2.16
N GLU A 26 -16.98 -9.33 -2.25
CA GLU A 26 -17.11 -10.50 -3.12
C GLU A 26 -16.80 -10.16 -4.58
N HIS A 27 -16.32 -11.17 -5.32
CA HIS A 27 -16.04 -11.00 -6.74
C HIS A 27 -17.34 -10.62 -7.48
N PRO A 28 -17.33 -9.62 -8.39
CA PRO A 28 -18.54 -9.13 -9.06
C PRO A 28 -19.42 -10.19 -9.71
N ARG A 29 -18.81 -11.27 -10.24
CA ARG A 29 -19.51 -12.45 -10.79
C ARG A 29 -20.41 -13.18 -9.78
N PHE A 30 -20.04 -13.20 -8.50
CA PHE A 30 -20.79 -13.89 -7.44
C PHE A 30 -21.75 -12.96 -6.70
N SER A 31 -21.66 -11.64 -6.94
CA SER A 31 -22.52 -10.66 -6.30
C SER A 31 -23.97 -10.82 -6.74
N GLN A 32 -24.87 -10.91 -5.77
CA GLN A 32 -26.31 -10.94 -6.02
C GLN A 32 -26.84 -9.60 -6.53
N TYR A 33 -26.21 -8.50 -6.08
CA TYR A 33 -26.59 -7.15 -6.43
C TYR A 33 -25.58 -6.55 -7.40
N LYS A 34 -26.06 -6.02 -8.53
CA LYS A 34 -25.22 -5.28 -9.45
C LYS A 34 -24.87 -3.96 -8.81
N TYR A 35 -23.57 -3.67 -8.72
CA TYR A 35 -23.12 -2.38 -8.25
C TYR A 35 -23.38 -1.31 -9.33
N ILE A 36 -24.54 -0.65 -9.25
CA ILE A 36 -25.03 0.31 -10.26
C ILE A 36 -24.11 1.53 -10.39
N GLY A 37 -23.37 1.91 -9.34
CA GLY A 37 -22.59 3.15 -9.33
C GLY A 37 -21.35 3.20 -10.22
N ARG A 38 -20.84 2.07 -10.76
CA ARG A 38 -19.50 2.02 -11.41
C ARG A 38 -19.31 0.93 -12.47
N ALA A 39 -20.36 0.42 -13.09
CA ALA A 39 -20.24 -0.63 -14.12
C ALA A 39 -19.59 -0.16 -15.44
N GLU A 40 -19.04 1.06 -15.55
CA GLU A 40 -18.95 1.75 -16.84
C GLU A 40 -17.56 1.87 -17.48
N LEU A 41 -16.48 1.47 -16.79
CA LEU A 41 -15.16 1.42 -17.42
C LEU A 41 -14.60 0.00 -17.36
N SER A 42 -14.28 -0.56 -18.53
CA SER A 42 -13.52 -1.81 -18.62
C SER A 42 -12.22 -1.69 -17.82
N GLN A 43 -11.82 -2.76 -17.11
CA GLN A 43 -10.53 -2.82 -16.41
C GLN A 43 -9.38 -2.52 -17.37
N GLU A 44 -9.51 -2.89 -18.65
CA GLU A 44 -8.54 -2.56 -19.69
C GLU A 44 -8.30 -1.05 -19.82
N ARG A 45 -9.38 -0.24 -19.86
CA ARG A 45 -9.26 1.22 -19.94
C ARG A 45 -8.56 1.78 -18.71
N ARG A 46 -8.90 1.30 -17.51
CA ARG A 46 -8.26 1.73 -16.26
C ARG A 46 -6.77 1.37 -16.23
N ARG A 47 -6.40 0.16 -16.66
CA ARG A 47 -4.99 -0.28 -16.77
C ARG A 47 -4.21 0.63 -17.72
N LYS A 48 -4.75 0.92 -18.91
CA LYS A 48 -4.12 1.82 -19.90
C LYS A 48 -3.94 3.23 -19.34
N GLU A 49 -4.96 3.76 -18.66
CA GLU A 49 -4.88 5.08 -18.05
C GLU A 49 -3.88 5.13 -16.89
N PHE A 50 -3.82 4.10 -16.05
CA PHE A 50 -2.85 3.98 -14.96
C PHE A 50 -1.42 3.99 -15.50
N LEU A 51 -1.12 3.16 -16.51
CA LEU A 51 0.19 3.14 -17.16
C LEU A 51 0.55 4.47 -17.84
N ARG A 52 -0.43 5.15 -18.45
CA ARG A 52 -0.23 6.49 -19.02
C ARG A 52 0.16 7.49 -17.93
N ARG A 53 -0.57 7.51 -16.81
CA ARG A 53 -0.26 8.38 -15.66
C ARG A 53 1.12 8.06 -15.09
N GLN A 54 1.50 6.79 -14.97
CA GLN A 54 2.82 6.38 -14.50
C GLN A 54 3.96 6.89 -15.40
N LYS A 55 3.75 6.93 -16.73
CA LYS A 55 4.74 7.47 -17.68
C LYS A 55 4.83 8.99 -17.68
N GLU A 56 3.71 9.68 -17.47
CA GLU A 56 3.65 11.14 -17.41
C GLU A 56 4.11 11.69 -16.05
N ALA A 57 3.98 10.87 -15.01
CA ALA A 57 4.42 11.15 -13.66
C ALA A 57 5.94 11.38 -13.60
N ARG A 58 6.36 12.64 -13.57
CA ARG A 58 7.73 13.06 -13.17
C ARG A 58 7.83 13.12 -11.63
N PHE A 59 7.42 12.05 -10.96
CA PHE A 59 7.26 12.07 -9.50
C PHE A 59 8.57 11.81 -8.77
N ASP A 60 8.68 12.47 -7.61
CA ASP A 60 9.76 12.34 -6.65
C ASP A 60 9.54 11.10 -5.74
N TYR A 61 9.40 9.92 -6.35
CA TYR A 61 9.23 8.64 -5.62
C TYR A 61 10.34 8.43 -4.60
N ALA A 62 11.56 8.89 -4.93
CA ALA A 62 12.72 8.82 -4.06
C ALA A 62 12.53 9.64 -2.77
N ASN A 63 12.03 10.88 -2.87
CA ASN A 63 11.76 11.69 -1.69
C ASN A 63 10.56 11.17 -0.92
N HIS A 64 9.52 10.67 -1.58
CA HIS A 64 8.39 10.04 -0.90
C HIS A 64 8.84 8.83 -0.07
N ALA A 65 9.60 7.91 -0.67
CA ALA A 65 10.20 6.78 0.02
C ALA A 65 11.11 7.21 1.18
N ARG A 66 11.90 8.27 0.98
CA ARG A 66 12.75 8.85 2.04
C ARG A 66 11.91 9.42 3.19
N LYS A 67 10.84 10.17 2.91
CA LYS A 67 9.94 10.73 3.94
C LYS A 67 9.29 9.63 4.77
N LEU A 68 8.82 8.56 4.12
CA LEU A 68 8.28 7.38 4.80
C LEU A 68 9.31 6.72 5.72
N ALA A 69 10.54 6.55 5.23
CA ALA A 69 11.62 5.92 5.98
C ALA A 69 12.17 6.77 7.14
N MET A 70 12.26 8.09 6.95
CA MET A 70 12.81 9.03 7.93
C MET A 70 11.76 9.56 8.91
N ASN A 71 10.49 9.22 8.68
CA ASN A 71 9.36 9.74 9.46
C ASN A 71 9.29 11.28 9.43
N GLU A 72 9.66 11.87 8.28
CA GLU A 72 9.55 13.31 8.03
C GLU A 72 8.11 13.65 7.63
N MET A 73 7.57 14.77 8.16
CA MET A 73 6.25 15.26 7.75
C MET A 73 6.40 16.22 6.58
N ASP A 74 5.44 16.22 5.66
CA ASP A 74 5.31 17.30 4.70
C ASP A 74 4.86 18.56 5.43
N GLU A 75 5.68 19.61 5.36
CA GLU A 75 5.31 20.94 5.85
C GLU A 75 4.18 21.54 5.00
N ASP A 76 4.04 21.11 3.74
CA ASP A 76 3.10 21.62 2.74
C ASP A 76 1.65 21.11 2.91
N GLU A 77 1.43 19.93 3.52
CA GLU A 77 0.07 19.48 3.90
C GLU A 77 -0.58 20.40 4.95
N ASN A 78 0.19 21.26 5.63
CA ASN A 78 -0.40 22.25 6.53
C ASN A 78 -1.02 23.46 5.80
N ASN A 79 -0.73 23.67 4.50
CA ASN A 79 -1.17 24.87 3.76
C ASN A 79 -2.27 24.61 2.73
N GLU A 80 -2.40 23.39 2.19
CA GLU A 80 -3.39 23.12 1.12
C GLU A 80 -4.85 22.98 1.62
N GLU A 81 -5.07 22.78 2.93
CA GLU A 81 -6.44 22.75 3.50
C GLU A 81 -7.00 24.15 3.85
N GLU A 82 -6.24 25.24 3.68
CA GLU A 82 -6.75 26.59 3.96
C GLU A 82 -7.55 27.22 2.80
N GLU A 83 -7.55 26.64 1.59
CA GLU A 83 -8.17 27.28 0.41
C GLU A 83 -9.53 26.72 -0.05
N GLU A 84 -10.12 25.73 0.64
CA GLU A 84 -11.51 25.31 0.37
C GLU A 84 -12.39 25.41 1.62
N MET A 85 -12.94 26.61 1.87
CA MET A 85 -14.34 26.86 2.30
C MET A 85 -14.50 28.31 2.82
N ASP A 86 -14.50 29.31 1.94
CA ASP A 86 -15.09 30.61 2.27
C ASP A 86 -16.60 30.58 1.94
N SER A 87 -17.38 30.12 2.92
CA SER A 87 -18.80 30.44 2.99
C SER A 87 -19.12 31.00 4.38
N THR A 88 -19.17 32.33 4.42
CA THR A 88 -20.10 33.16 5.20
C THR A 88 -20.04 33.17 6.74
N MET A 89 -19.52 34.30 7.25
CA MET A 89 -19.91 35.12 8.42
C MET A 89 -18.90 35.23 9.60
N PRO A 90 -18.61 36.46 10.10
CA PRO A 90 -17.66 36.67 11.18
C PRO A 90 -18.36 36.65 12.55
N GLY A 91 -17.97 35.72 13.43
CA GLY A 91 -18.55 35.63 14.77
C GLY A 91 -17.71 34.83 15.77
N LYS A 92 -16.92 35.56 16.57
CA LYS A 92 -16.46 35.30 17.95
C LYS A 92 -16.01 33.87 18.35
N ASN A 93 -14.71 33.79 18.68
CA ASN A 93 -14.12 32.94 19.72
C ASN A 93 -14.62 31.49 19.83
N SER A 94 -14.24 30.66 18.87
CA SER A 94 -14.12 29.22 19.06
C SER A 94 -12.68 28.83 18.79
N LYS A 95 -11.96 28.34 19.81
CA LYS A 95 -10.67 27.65 19.63
C LYS A 95 -10.89 26.58 18.56
N LYS A 96 -10.34 26.82 17.36
CA LYS A 96 -10.37 25.85 16.25
C LYS A 96 -9.65 24.60 16.77
N ILE A 97 -10.43 23.61 17.18
CA ILE A 97 -9.92 22.25 17.36
C ILE A 97 -9.53 21.83 15.96
N ASN A 98 -8.22 21.89 15.65
CA ASN A 98 -7.63 21.34 14.45
C ASN A 98 -8.05 19.87 14.39
N ARG A 99 -9.14 19.58 13.70
CA ARG A 99 -9.48 18.24 13.24
C ARG A 99 -8.55 17.94 12.07
N LYS A 100 -7.24 17.86 12.36
CA LYS A 100 -6.30 17.10 11.55
C LYS A 100 -6.98 15.77 11.36
N ARG A 101 -7.43 15.47 10.14
CA ARG A 101 -7.66 14.08 9.78
C ARG A 101 -6.29 13.46 9.97
N ASN A 102 -6.11 12.73 11.07
CA ASN A 102 -4.94 11.87 11.28
C ASN A 102 -5.01 10.79 10.20
N CYS A 103 -4.75 11.17 8.94
CA CYS A 103 -4.40 10.20 7.93
C CYS A 103 -3.11 9.58 8.44
N ASN A 104 -3.18 8.30 8.71
CA ASN A 104 -2.03 7.61 9.26
C ASN A 104 -0.97 7.58 8.14
N ARG A 105 0.21 8.17 8.37
CA ARG A 105 1.27 8.33 7.36
C ARG A 105 1.59 7.05 6.59
N TYR A 106 1.48 5.90 7.25
CA TYR A 106 1.78 4.61 6.65
C TYR A 106 0.56 3.93 6.01
N ALA A 107 -0.59 4.62 5.94
CA ALA A 107 -1.80 4.11 5.32
C ALA A 107 -1.77 4.29 3.81
N ASP A 108 -2.40 3.36 3.10
CA ASP A 108 -2.62 3.43 1.65
C ASP A 108 -1.33 3.55 0.79
N GLU A 109 -0.18 3.22 1.37
CA GLU A 109 1.14 3.19 0.72
C GLU A 109 1.36 2.00 -0.23
N LEU A 110 0.52 0.97 -0.13
CA LEU A 110 0.68 -0.28 -0.86
C LEU A 110 -0.14 -0.27 -2.14
N MET A 111 0.43 -0.80 -3.23
CA MET A 111 -0.31 -1.04 -4.46
C MET A 111 -1.30 -2.19 -4.26
N LEU A 112 -2.59 -1.87 -4.13
CA LEU A 112 -3.66 -2.86 -3.93
C LEU A 112 -4.25 -3.33 -5.26
N SER A 113 -4.54 -4.63 -5.35
CA SER A 113 -5.19 -5.23 -6.51
C SER A 113 -6.71 -5.05 -6.50
N GLU A 114 -7.29 -5.14 -7.69
CA GLU A 114 -8.72 -5.37 -7.91
C GLU A 114 -8.95 -6.84 -8.28
N TRP A 115 -10.19 -7.32 -8.14
CA TRP A 115 -10.60 -8.62 -8.69
C TRP A 115 -10.31 -8.66 -10.19
N LEU A 116 -9.72 -9.74 -10.68
CA LEU A 116 -9.50 -9.95 -12.11
C LEU A 116 -10.83 -10.36 -12.77
N VAL A 117 -11.50 -9.40 -13.40
CA VAL A 117 -12.81 -9.58 -14.07
C VAL A 117 -12.63 -9.63 -15.59
N ASP A 118 -11.98 -8.60 -16.15
CA ASP A 118 -11.64 -8.53 -17.56
C ASP A 118 -10.24 -9.13 -17.73
N ILE A 119 -10.21 -10.38 -18.19
CA ILE A 119 -8.97 -11.13 -18.43
C ILE A 119 -8.28 -10.52 -19.66
N PRO A 120 -7.04 -10.00 -19.55
CA PRO A 120 -6.30 -9.50 -20.71
C PRO A 120 -5.95 -10.64 -21.68
N ASP A 121 -6.06 -10.39 -22.98
CA ASP A 121 -5.63 -11.36 -24.01
C ASP A 121 -4.12 -11.66 -23.93
N SER A 122 -3.33 -10.71 -23.43
CA SER A 122 -1.89 -10.86 -23.24
C SER A 122 -1.47 -11.41 -21.88
N LEU A 123 -2.41 -12.00 -21.10
CA LEU A 123 -2.13 -12.55 -19.77
C LEU A 123 -0.94 -13.51 -19.76
N SER A 124 -0.73 -14.30 -20.81
CA SER A 124 0.37 -15.27 -20.87
C SER A 124 1.74 -14.67 -21.21
N LYS A 125 1.80 -13.40 -21.61
CA LYS A 125 3.03 -12.75 -22.12
C LYS A 125 3.45 -11.56 -21.27
N ASP A 126 2.50 -10.68 -20.93
CA ASP A 126 2.80 -9.39 -20.31
C ASP A 126 2.49 -9.36 -18.81
N TRP A 127 2.09 -10.49 -18.22
CA TRP A 127 1.66 -10.57 -16.83
C TRP A 127 2.39 -11.66 -16.07
N ILE A 128 2.67 -11.39 -14.79
CA ILE A 128 3.29 -12.32 -13.86
C ILE A 128 2.27 -12.65 -12.77
N CYS A 129 2.09 -13.94 -12.49
CA CYS A 129 1.25 -14.41 -11.40
C CYS A 129 2.13 -14.85 -10.23
N ILE A 130 1.88 -14.28 -9.04
CA ILE A 130 2.60 -14.64 -7.81
C ILE A 130 1.67 -15.39 -6.86
N PRO A 131 1.98 -16.65 -6.51
CA PRO A 131 1.31 -17.34 -5.42
C PRO A 131 1.48 -16.56 -4.11
N CYS A 132 0.37 -16.16 -3.49
CA CYS A 132 0.40 -15.40 -2.25
C CYS A 132 0.05 -16.31 -1.06
N PRO A 133 0.85 -16.33 0.01
CA PRO A 133 0.53 -17.10 1.21
C PRO A 133 -0.67 -16.50 1.95
N VAL A 134 -1.31 -17.31 2.79
CA VAL A 134 -2.34 -16.80 3.70
C VAL A 134 -1.67 -16.02 4.82
N GLY A 135 -1.95 -14.72 4.90
CA GLY A 135 -1.37 -13.87 5.92
C GLY A 135 -1.91 -12.44 5.88
N ARG A 136 -1.29 -11.56 6.66
CA ARG A 136 -1.64 -10.15 6.74
C ARG A 136 -0.70 -9.33 5.85
N ARG A 137 -1.25 -8.67 4.84
CA ARG A 137 -0.51 -7.71 4.01
C ARG A 137 -0.02 -6.53 4.86
N CYS A 138 1.23 -6.14 4.72
CA CYS A 138 1.84 -5.06 5.49
C CYS A 138 2.99 -4.37 4.75
N LEU A 139 3.12 -3.06 4.98
CA LEU A 139 4.29 -2.29 4.61
C LEU A 139 5.39 -2.56 5.65
N VAL A 140 6.57 -2.98 5.21
CA VAL A 140 7.74 -3.16 6.07
C VAL A 140 8.70 -2.01 5.83
N VAL A 141 9.07 -1.30 6.90
CA VAL A 141 9.97 -0.15 6.91
C VAL A 141 11.16 -0.49 7.79
N ALA A 142 12.33 -0.69 7.19
CA ALA A 142 13.60 -0.83 7.91
C ALA A 142 14.38 0.48 7.80
N SER A 143 14.61 1.15 8.93
CA SER A 143 15.27 2.44 9.00
C SER A 143 15.79 2.70 10.42
N ASN A 144 16.89 3.45 10.55
CA ASN A 144 17.47 3.87 11.83
C ASN A 144 17.73 2.72 12.83
N GLY A 145 18.10 1.54 12.34
CA GLY A 145 18.44 0.37 13.15
C GLY A 145 17.25 -0.47 13.59
N VAL A 146 16.05 -0.20 13.07
CA VAL A 146 14.82 -0.89 13.45
C VAL A 146 14.00 -1.24 12.22
N THR A 147 13.23 -2.32 12.30
CA THR A 147 12.25 -2.70 11.29
C THR A 147 10.85 -2.68 11.88
N SER A 148 9.95 -1.93 11.24
CA SER A 148 8.56 -1.77 11.64
C SER A 148 7.63 -2.27 10.53
N ALA A 149 6.59 -3.01 10.89
CA ALA A 149 5.57 -3.48 9.95
C ALA A 149 4.25 -2.76 10.21
N TYR A 150 3.64 -2.17 9.17
CA TYR A 150 2.40 -1.41 9.24
C TYR A 150 1.29 -2.07 8.42
N SER A 151 0.05 -1.99 8.91
CA SER A 151 -1.13 -2.46 8.17
C SER A 151 -1.44 -1.57 6.97
N LYS A 152 -2.38 -1.98 6.10
CA LYS A 152 -2.90 -1.14 5.01
C LYS A 152 -3.46 0.21 5.48
N SER A 153 -3.96 0.27 6.70
CA SER A 153 -4.46 1.50 7.34
C SER A 153 -3.39 2.24 8.16
N GLY A 154 -2.12 1.85 7.99
CA GLY A 154 -0.94 2.42 8.64
C GLY A 154 -0.72 2.04 10.10
N TYR A 155 -1.53 1.16 10.70
CA TYR A 155 -1.33 0.81 12.12
C TYR A 155 -0.09 -0.07 12.28
N LEU A 156 0.76 0.26 13.26
CA LEU A 156 1.92 -0.55 13.60
C LEU A 156 1.46 -1.94 14.08
N ILE A 157 1.89 -2.97 13.35
CA ILE A 157 1.62 -4.38 13.67
C ILE A 157 2.67 -4.87 14.66
N THR A 158 3.95 -4.66 14.34
CA THR A 158 5.08 -5.13 15.15
C THR A 158 6.34 -4.35 14.77
N GLN A 159 7.31 -4.37 15.68
CA GLN A 159 8.63 -3.78 15.52
C GLN A 159 9.69 -4.78 15.99
N PHE A 160 10.76 -4.94 15.22
CA PHE A 160 11.81 -5.95 15.44
C PHE A 160 13.12 -5.50 14.80
N HIS A 161 14.23 -6.17 15.11
CA HIS A 161 15.48 -6.01 14.36
C HIS A 161 15.50 -7.04 13.23
N SER A 162 16.06 -6.66 12.08
CA SER A 162 16.15 -7.53 10.90
C SER A 162 17.46 -7.35 10.17
N TYR A 163 17.84 -8.33 9.36
CA TYR A 163 19.01 -8.23 8.46
C TYR A 163 18.80 -7.29 7.27
N LEU A 164 17.64 -6.63 7.14
CA LEU A 164 17.40 -5.66 6.08
C LEU A 164 18.32 -4.45 6.23
N PRO A 165 18.79 -3.83 5.12
CA PRO A 165 19.52 -2.58 5.20
C PRO A 165 18.72 -1.51 5.94
N GLY A 166 19.32 -0.94 6.99
CA GLY A 166 18.68 0.01 7.91
C GLY A 166 17.94 -0.61 9.10
N GLY A 167 17.84 -1.95 9.20
CA GLY A 167 16.96 -2.63 10.15
C GLY A 167 17.59 -3.25 11.41
N ASN A 168 18.91 -3.15 11.61
CA ASN A 168 19.61 -3.73 12.78
C ASN A 168 20.58 -2.77 13.46
N HIS A 169 21.40 -2.07 12.69
CA HIS A 169 22.31 -1.06 13.20
C HIS A 169 21.92 0.32 12.66
N PRO A 170 21.96 1.37 13.50
CA PRO A 170 21.69 2.71 13.04
C PRO A 170 22.74 3.10 11.98
N CYS A 171 22.28 3.22 10.74
CA CYS A 171 23.07 3.68 9.62
C CYS A 171 22.34 4.87 9.02
N HIS A 172 22.93 6.06 9.17
CA HIS A 172 22.32 7.28 8.68
C HIS A 172 22.12 7.20 7.17
N GLY A 173 20.88 7.44 6.73
CA GLY A 173 20.53 7.47 5.32
C GLY A 173 20.17 6.12 4.71
N SER A 174 20.48 4.97 5.33
CA SER A 174 20.12 3.63 4.83
C SER A 174 18.71 3.23 5.24
N TYR A 175 17.86 2.91 4.27
CA TYR A 175 16.52 2.41 4.53
C TYR A 175 16.05 1.39 3.48
N THR A 176 15.10 0.56 3.87
CA THR A 176 14.47 -0.45 3.01
C THR A 176 12.96 -0.42 3.22
N LEU A 177 12.20 -0.40 2.11
CA LEU A 177 10.74 -0.40 2.08
C LEU A 177 10.27 -1.60 1.25
N LEU A 178 9.50 -2.50 1.87
CA LEU A 178 9.01 -3.72 1.24
C LEU A 178 7.50 -3.85 1.40
N ASP A 179 6.87 -4.47 0.42
CA ASP A 179 5.47 -4.87 0.50
C ASP A 179 5.37 -6.38 0.75
N CYS A 180 5.01 -6.74 1.99
CA CYS A 180 5.11 -8.11 2.50
C CYS A 180 3.74 -8.69 2.88
N VAL A 181 3.66 -10.02 2.94
CA VAL A 181 2.58 -10.75 3.60
C VAL A 181 3.15 -11.43 4.85
N PHE A 182 2.70 -11.01 6.02
CA PHE A 182 3.10 -11.63 7.27
C PHE A 182 2.24 -12.86 7.58
N ASP A 183 2.87 -14.03 7.64
CA ASP A 183 2.26 -15.23 8.19
C ASP A 183 2.64 -15.41 9.65
N SER A 184 1.66 -15.24 10.53
CA SER A 184 1.81 -15.41 11.97
C SER A 184 2.22 -16.83 12.41
N LYS A 185 1.89 -17.87 11.62
CA LYS A 185 2.17 -19.26 11.97
C LYS A 185 3.64 -19.60 11.75
N SER A 186 4.17 -19.24 10.58
CA SER A 186 5.59 -19.41 10.25
C SER A 186 6.50 -18.33 10.83
N ARG A 187 5.93 -17.19 11.28
CA ARG A 187 6.67 -15.98 11.69
C ARG A 187 7.57 -15.45 10.57
N THR A 188 7.05 -15.50 9.35
CA THR A 188 7.76 -15.11 8.14
C THR A 188 7.03 -13.95 7.45
N PHE A 189 7.81 -12.98 6.99
CA PHE A 189 7.34 -11.88 6.15
C PHE A 189 7.63 -12.22 4.69
N TYR A 190 6.67 -12.77 3.97
CA TYR A 190 6.86 -13.08 2.56
C TYR A 190 6.87 -11.79 1.73
N CYS A 191 8.03 -11.42 1.18
CA CYS A 191 8.18 -10.26 0.31
C CYS A 191 7.46 -10.48 -1.03
N LEU A 192 6.53 -9.59 -1.39
CA LEU A 192 5.80 -9.65 -2.68
C LEU A 192 6.27 -8.57 -3.66
N ASP A 193 6.65 -7.40 -3.15
CA ASP A 193 7.22 -6.31 -3.97
C ASP A 193 8.23 -5.50 -3.16
N MET A 194 9.10 -4.79 -3.86
CA MET A 194 10.17 -3.97 -3.32
C MET A 194 9.98 -2.52 -3.75
N ILE A 195 9.86 -1.61 -2.78
CA ILE A 195 9.65 -0.17 -3.04
C ILE A 195 11.00 0.55 -3.02
N ALA A 196 11.81 0.27 -2.00
CA ALA A 196 13.17 0.80 -1.88
C ALA A 196 14.08 -0.22 -1.19
N TRP A 197 15.35 -0.26 -1.59
CA TRP A 197 16.37 -1.13 -1.00
C TRP A 197 17.66 -0.39 -0.79
N ASN A 198 18.14 -0.33 0.46
CA ASN A 198 19.35 0.42 0.82
C ASN A 198 19.37 1.83 0.22
N SER A 199 18.25 2.55 0.39
CA SER A 199 18.03 3.94 -0.07
C SER A 199 17.88 4.14 -1.56
N LEU A 200 18.02 3.08 -2.37
CA LEU A 200 17.66 3.11 -3.77
C LEU A 200 16.16 2.83 -3.91
N THR A 201 15.40 3.84 -4.32
CA THR A 201 14.00 3.65 -4.68
C THR A 201 13.90 3.01 -6.06
N VAL A 202 13.06 1.98 -6.18
CA VAL A 202 12.87 1.22 -7.43
C VAL A 202 11.41 1.20 -7.87
N ALA A 203 10.52 1.89 -7.15
CA ALA A 203 9.08 1.92 -7.38
C ALA A 203 8.67 2.44 -8.77
N ASP A 204 9.57 3.18 -9.44
CA ASP A 204 9.42 3.71 -10.80
C ASP A 204 9.76 2.68 -11.90
N SER A 205 10.45 1.60 -11.56
CA SER A 205 10.83 0.53 -12.48
C SER A 205 9.67 -0.44 -12.74
N ASP A 206 9.71 -1.20 -13.83
CA ASP A 206 8.72 -2.24 -14.11
C ASP A 206 8.73 -3.36 -13.06
N PHE A 207 7.58 -4.03 -12.87
CA PHE A 207 7.41 -5.03 -11.81
C PHE A 207 8.36 -6.24 -11.95
N ASP A 208 8.64 -6.68 -13.18
CA ASP A 208 9.58 -7.76 -13.45
C ASP A 208 11.01 -7.43 -13.02
N CYS A 209 11.46 -6.19 -13.24
CA CYS A 209 12.72 -5.67 -12.76
C CYS A 209 12.77 -5.65 -11.23
N ARG A 210 11.74 -5.12 -10.56
CA ARG A 210 11.66 -5.10 -9.09
C ARG A 210 11.66 -6.50 -8.50
N LEU A 211 10.90 -7.42 -9.09
CA LEU A 211 10.85 -8.82 -8.69
C LEU A 211 12.21 -9.50 -8.85
N PHE A 212 12.90 -9.28 -9.97
CA PHE A 212 14.26 -9.78 -10.17
C PHE A 212 15.22 -9.24 -9.12
N MET A 213 15.27 -7.92 -8.93
CA MET A 213 16.16 -7.28 -7.97
C MET A 213 15.89 -7.76 -6.54
N MET A 214 14.60 -7.85 -6.14
CA MET A 214 14.20 -8.36 -4.83
C MET A 214 14.71 -9.78 -4.62
N ASN A 215 14.47 -10.68 -5.57
CA ASN A 215 14.92 -12.07 -5.48
C ASN A 215 16.45 -12.19 -5.43
N SER A 216 17.17 -11.40 -6.23
CA SER A 216 18.63 -11.36 -6.18
C SER A 216 19.14 -10.91 -4.81
N ARG A 217 18.59 -9.82 -4.24
CA ARG A 217 19.03 -9.28 -2.94
C ARG A 217 18.71 -10.20 -1.77
N ILE A 218 17.57 -10.88 -1.79
CA ILE A 218 17.21 -11.85 -0.76
C ILE A 218 18.10 -13.09 -0.88
N THR A 219 18.40 -13.55 -2.09
CA THR A 219 19.22 -14.77 -2.31
C THR A 219 20.68 -14.55 -1.97
N GLU A 220 21.21 -13.34 -2.17
CA GLU A 220 22.61 -12.98 -1.87
C GLU A 220 22.95 -13.02 -0.37
N ASN A 221 21.97 -12.89 0.52
CA ASN A 221 22.21 -12.81 1.96
C ASN A 221 21.64 -14.02 2.69
N GLU A 222 22.51 -14.97 3.03
CA GLU A 222 22.16 -16.22 3.72
C GLU A 222 21.48 -16.01 5.08
N ASN A 223 21.76 -14.86 5.73
CA ASN A 223 21.17 -14.53 7.03
C ASN A 223 19.65 -14.32 6.97
N PHE A 224 19.08 -14.04 5.78
CA PHE A 224 17.63 -14.00 5.58
C PHE A 224 16.97 -15.37 5.61
N ARG A 225 17.65 -16.41 6.10
CA ARG A 225 17.03 -17.72 6.38
C ARG A 225 17.13 -18.09 7.86
N GLU A 226 17.80 -17.26 8.65
CA GLU A 226 18.12 -17.55 10.04
C GLU A 226 17.16 -16.84 10.98
N ILE A 227 16.65 -17.59 11.96
CA ILE A 227 15.89 -17.03 13.09
C ILE A 227 16.83 -17.03 14.29
N SER A 228 17.00 -15.86 14.91
CA SER A 228 17.79 -15.72 16.14
C SER A 228 16.98 -15.02 17.23
N LYS A 229 17.50 -15.01 18.46
CA LYS A 229 16.86 -14.25 19.55
C LYS A 229 16.84 -12.74 19.28
N GLN A 230 17.80 -12.23 18.51
CA GLN A 230 17.91 -10.82 18.15
C GLN A 230 17.05 -10.49 16.92
N ILE A 231 16.92 -11.44 15.99
CA ILE A 231 16.18 -11.30 14.73
C ILE A 231 15.12 -12.41 14.69
N PRO A 232 13.92 -12.16 15.26
CA PRO A 232 12.94 -13.20 15.54
C PRO A 232 12.11 -13.62 14.32
N VAL A 233 12.32 -12.97 13.17
CA VAL A 233 11.52 -13.14 11.96
C VAL A 233 12.39 -13.10 10.72
N VAL A 234 11.93 -13.82 9.70
CA VAL A 234 12.62 -13.98 8.42
C VAL A 234 11.83 -13.23 7.34
N PRO A 235 12.48 -12.39 6.50
CA PRO A 235 11.86 -11.80 5.31
C PRO A 235 11.83 -12.76 4.09
#